data_AF-A0A838F2K5-F1
#
_entry.id   AF-A0A838F2K5-F1
#
_cell.length_a   1.000
_cell.length_b   1.000
_cell.length_c   1.000
_cell.angle_alpha   90.00
_cell.angle_beta   90.00
_cell.angle_gamma   90.00
#
_symmetry.space_group_name_H-M   'P 1'
#
loop_
_entity.id
_entity.type
_entity.pdbx_description
1 polymer ?
#
loop_
_entity_poly.entity_id
_entity_poly.type
_entity_poly.pdbx_seq_one_letter_code
_entity_poly.pdbx_strand_id
1 'polypeptide(L)' 'MQVEHQENLSQQPMHVVHLNESWELNHWCEEFNLRAEELREIVKKVGPEISDIREYLAHRNMNRESPY' A
#
# COMPACT_ATOMS: atom_id res chain seq x y z
N MET A 1 15.05 36.73 3.46
CA MET A 1 15.01 35.64 4.46
C MET A 1 14.35 34.45 3.78
N GLN A 2 15.17 33.57 3.21
CA GLN A 2 14.74 32.27 2.69
C GLN A 2 15.18 31.24 3.74
N VAL A 3 14.26 30.39 4.19
CA VAL A 3 14.37 28.93 4.05
C VAL A 3 12.95 28.38 4.23
N GLU A 4 12.45 27.82 3.14
CA GLU A 4 11.15 27.19 3.01
C GLU A 4 11.03 26.01 3.97
N HIS A 5 9.82 25.84 4.52
CA HIS A 5 9.38 24.60 5.17
C HIS A 5 9.40 23.48 4.12
N GLN A 6 10.54 22.82 3.96
CA GLN A 6 10.57 21.51 3.34
C GLN A 6 10.80 20.53 4.46
N GLU A 7 9.70 20.01 5.01
CA GLU A 7 9.73 18.73 5.71
C GLU A 7 10.22 17.71 4.69
N ASN A 8 11.55 17.54 4.62
CA ASN A 8 12.20 16.44 3.94
C ASN A 8 12.00 15.21 4.82
N LEU A 9 10.74 14.83 5.04
CA LEU A 9 10.40 13.47 5.36
C LEU A 9 10.98 12.69 4.19
N SER A 10 12.11 12.05 4.46
CA SER A 10 12.78 11.13 3.57
C SER A 10 11.85 9.92 3.40
N GLN A 11 10.70 10.13 2.75
CA GLN A 11 9.87 9.09 2.17
C GLN A 11 10.63 8.61 0.96
N GLN A 12 11.76 7.94 1.23
CA GLN A 12 12.21 6.92 0.31
C GLN A 12 10.98 6.06 0.04
N PRO A 13 10.66 5.77 -1.22
CA PRO A 13 9.57 4.86 -1.50
C PRO A 13 9.92 3.58 -0.75
N MET A 14 9.18 3.29 0.32
CA MET A 14 9.34 2.03 1.03
C MET A 14 8.86 1.01 0.01
N HIS A 15 9.75 0.29 -0.66
CA HIS A 15 9.33 -0.63 -1.73
C HIS A 15 8.53 -1.81 -1.16
N VAL A 16 8.55 -2.00 0.16
CA VAL A 16 7.92 -3.10 0.88
C VAL A 16 7.06 -2.63 2.04
N VAL A 17 5.93 -3.30 2.24
CA VAL A 17 4.98 -3.12 3.35
C VAL A 17 5.42 -3.97 4.55
N HIS A 18 5.69 -3.36 5.69
CA HIS A 18 5.91 -4.09 6.95
C HIS A 18 4.60 -4.18 7.74
N LEU A 19 4.09 -5.40 7.83
CA LEU A 19 2.86 -5.71 8.57
C LEU A 19 3.08 -5.78 10.10
N ASN A 20 4.33 -5.65 10.55
CA ASN A 20 4.71 -5.73 11.96
C ASN A 20 4.43 -4.43 12.72
N GLU A 21 4.39 -3.29 12.03
CA GLU A 21 4.12 -2.00 12.64
C GLU A 21 2.65 -1.61 12.43
N SER A 22 1.93 -1.40 13.53
CA SER A 22 0.50 -1.10 13.50
C SER A 22 0.15 0.19 12.74
N TRP A 23 1.03 1.20 12.81
CA TRP A 23 0.84 2.47 12.12
C TRP A 23 1.07 2.34 10.60
N GLU A 24 2.08 1.57 10.19
CA GLU A 24 2.38 1.31 8.77
C GLU A 24 1.29 0.45 8.14
N LEU A 25 0.83 -0.58 8.86
CA LEU A 25 -0.33 -1.39 8.47
C LEU A 25 -1.56 -0.52 8.25
N ASN A 26 -1.87 0.40 9.18
CA ASN A 26 -3.03 1.28 9.06
C ASN A 26 -2.91 2.22 7.87
N HIS A 27 -1.73 2.85 7.70
CA HIS A 27 -1.44 3.72 6.56
C HIS A 27 -1.65 2.99 5.22
N TRP A 28 -1.08 1.80 5.04
CA TRP A 28 -1.26 1.03 3.81
C TRP A 28 -2.68 0.50 3.62
N CYS A 29 -3.38 0.16 4.72
CA CYS A 29 -4.79 -0.18 4.66
C CYS A 29 -5.63 1.00 4.14
N GLU A 30 -5.35 2.22 4.57
CA GLU A 30 -6.01 3.43 4.06
C GLU A 30 -5.65 3.69 2.59
N GLU A 31 -4.36 3.67 2.25
CA GLU A 31 -3.86 3.92 0.88
C GLU A 31 -4.42 2.92 -0.14
N PHE A 32 -4.46 1.63 0.19
CA PHE A 32 -5.03 0.60 -0.68
C PHE A 32 -6.54 0.41 -0.51
N ASN A 33 -7.16 1.13 0.43
CA ASN A 33 -8.56 0.95 0.83
C ASN A 33 -8.87 -0.53 1.15
N LEU A 34 -7.97 -1.17 1.90
CA LEU A 34 -8.03 -2.56 2.32
C LEU A 34 -8.20 -2.67 3.84
N ARG A 35 -8.59 -3.86 4.29
CA ARG A 35 -8.51 -4.22 5.72
C ARG A 35 -7.16 -4.85 6.01
N ALA A 36 -6.72 -4.77 7.26
CA ALA A 36 -5.49 -5.40 7.74
C ALA A 36 -5.37 -6.88 7.35
N GLU A 37 -6.48 -7.62 7.44
CA GLU A 37 -6.55 -9.04 7.07
C GLU A 37 -6.34 -9.24 5.56
N GLU A 38 -7.03 -8.46 4.73
CA GLU A 38 -6.90 -8.51 3.27
C GLU A 38 -5.47 -8.13 2.83
N LEU A 39 -4.89 -7.09 3.44
CA LEU A 39 -3.52 -6.67 3.14
C LEU A 39 -2.53 -7.80 3.48
N ARG A 40 -2.70 -8.48 4.62
CA ARG A 40 -1.89 -9.65 5.00
C ARG A 40 -2.05 -10.81 4.03
N GLU A 41 -3.26 -11.08 3.56
CA GLU A 41 -3.51 -12.15 2.59
C GLU A 41 -2.89 -11.84 1.23
N ILE A 42 -2.98 -10.59 0.76
CA ILE A 42 -2.37 -10.16 -0.50
C ILE A 42 -0.85 -10.24 -0.39
N VAL A 43 -0.27 -9.69 0.69
CA VAL A 43 1.17 -9.78 0.96
C VAL A 43 1.65 -11.23 1.01
N LYS A 44 0.84 -12.15 1.56
CA LYS A 44 1.16 -13.59 1.55
C LYS A 44 1.11 -14.22 0.16
N LYS A 45 0.28 -13.70 -0.76
CA LYS A 45 0.12 -14.21 -2.13
C LYS A 45 1.17 -13.68 -3.09
N VAL A 46 1.43 -12.37 -3.05
CA VAL A 46 2.28 -11.68 -4.05
C VAL A 46 3.62 -11.21 -3.47
N GLY A 47 3.75 -11.17 -2.14
CA GLY A 47 4.91 -10.63 -1.44
C GLY A 47 4.63 -9.28 -0.80
N PRO A 48 5.53 -8.80 0.07
CA PRO A 48 5.38 -7.50 0.74
C PRO A 48 5.65 -6.32 -0.19
N GLU A 49 6.05 -6.55 -1.44
CA GLU A 49 6.39 -5.47 -2.37
C GLU A 49 5.16 -4.67 -2.79
N ILE A 50 5.26 -3.35 -2.71
CA ILE A 50 4.17 -2.43 -3.07
C ILE A 50 3.79 -2.54 -4.53
N SER A 51 4.78 -2.72 -5.42
CA SER A 51 4.55 -2.86 -6.86
C SER A 51 3.63 -4.05 -7.14
N ASP A 52 3.94 -5.21 -6.56
CA ASP A 52 3.17 -6.44 -6.69
C ASP A 52 1.77 -6.31 -6.08
N ILE A 53 1.65 -5.72 -4.88
CA ILE A 53 0.35 -5.48 -4.23
C ILE A 53 -0.52 -4.59 -5.11
N ARG A 54 0.03 -3.50 -5.64
CA ARG A 54 -0.67 -2.55 -6.49
C ARG A 54 -1.07 -3.17 -7.83
N GLU A 55 -0.19 -3.97 -8.44
CA GLU A 55 -0.48 -4.69 -9.67
C GLU A 55 -1.58 -5.74 -9.46
N TYR A 56 -1.52 -6.49 -8.36
CA TYR A 56 -2.56 -7.44 -7.98
C TYR A 56 -3.91 -6.75 -7.75
N LEU A 57 -3.92 -5.60 -7.07
CA LEU A 57 -5.14 -4.82 -6.85
C LEU A 57 -5.71 -4.25 -8.14
N ALA A 58 -4.86 -3.77 -9.06
CA ALA A 58 -5.29 -3.32 -10.38
C ALA A 58 -5.97 -4.46 -11.16
N HIS A 59 -5.34 -5.64 -11.22
CA HIS A 59 -5.93 -6.82 -11.85
C HIS A 59 -7.21 -7.30 -11.15
N ARG A 60 -7.24 -7.27 -9.81
CA ARG A 60 -8.42 -7.63 -9.01
C ARG A 60 -9.59 -6.69 -9.30
N ASN A 61 -9.37 -5.38 -9.34
CA ASN A 61 -10.43 -4.39 -9.58
C ASN A 61 -10.96 -4.48 -11.02
N MET A 62 -10.10 -4.73 -12.01
CA MET A 62 -10.53 -4.97 -13.40
C MET A 62 -11.45 -6.19 -13.55
N ASN A 63 -11.32 -7.20 -12.69
CA ASN A 63 -12.19 -8.38 -12.69
C ASN A 63 -13.48 -8.20 -11.85
N ARG A 64 -13.64 -7.09 -11.11
CA ARG A 64 -14.86 -6.77 -10.35
C ARG A 64 -15.81 -5.87 -11.13
N GLU A 65 -15.35 -5.22 -12.20
CA GLU A 65 -16.18 -4.49 -13.15
C GLU A 65 -16.69 -5.41 -14.27
N SER A 66 -17.54 -6.37 -13.90
CA SER A 66 -18.51 -6.94 -14.82
C SER A 66 -19.88 -6.86 -14.17
N PRO A 67 -20.50 -5.67 -14.05
CA PRO A 67 -21.95 -5.62 -14.00
C PRO A 67 -22.47 -6.05 -15.38
N TYR A 68 -23.48 -6.90 -15.36
CA TYR A 68 -24.33 -7.21 -16.52
C TYR A 68 -24.64 -5.99 -17.38
#